data_AF-A0A2R6JGW0-F1
#
_entry.id   AF-A0A2R6JGW0-F1
#
_cell.length_a   1.000
_cell.length_b   1.000
_cell.length_c   1.000
_cell.angle_alpha   90.00
_cell.angle_beta   90.00
_cell.angle_gamma   90.00
#
_symmetry.space_group_name_H-M   'P 1'
#
loop_
_entity.id
_entity.type
_entity.pdbx_description
1 polymer ?
#
loop_
_entity_poly.entity_id
_entity_poly.type
_entity_poly.pdbx_seq_one_letter_code
_entity_poly.pdbx_strand_id
1 'polypeptide(L)'
;MSEAAAEETGREIWIEKYRPQSLGDVVGHEAVTDRLQRYISQQDLPHLLFAGPAGTGKCVTGETPVLTNRGVERIENVVGDGDGFADPDGGLEVATFDEGDGFGFAEPSKVFGKRADELVRVSTRDGSEPTVTPEHRLLVVDGDGLSWTRAEQLQPGDRIARPLEAPLPEGDGRIEWIDALDGDRVFVHVTEEFAAKHGIPASQNNVGTKREVLEGVRAGRTDEQIADGTGTTEKTVREYRRRAADTDLDAVSTVCSLSYLRSLDASKETLHEHVERIQYVSPNNSRSRPVEPPRELTTELATLLGLALSEARIDRSRIKFYNIDETLLEAFSEAARETFGIEPKRGKQKDVPYRAIDNRTVVHYLRHCFAVLDDGGTVSSRIVRAPAEPRRAFLRAVFDAEGHVTENGILELTQKDESVVTLLSYLLAGEGVPARRKTERKAATNGTGERREYHTLYVSSASALSRFDERVGFTLPTNADRLAEDAARDVSPNHDTIPVQSAVSELCETLYLPKDDLLTGTLKSSNSHRKPSRRSNGWKPTSTESRHCRRRGPTGATGSSRYRSGATSARRRVSGRTGC
;
A
#
# COMPACT_ATOMS: atom_id res chain seq x y z
N MET A 1 -0.32 -48.22 -11.71
CA MET A 1 0.89 -47.42 -12.01
C MET A 1 1.69 -47.42 -10.71
N SER A 2 2.87 -48.02 -10.70
CA SER A 2 3.77 -48.02 -9.53
C SER A 2 4.29 -46.60 -9.27
N GLU A 3 4.61 -46.24 -8.02
CA GLU A 3 5.25 -44.96 -7.64
C GLU A 3 6.42 -44.60 -8.56
N ALA A 4 7.26 -45.58 -8.89
CA ALA A 4 8.41 -45.41 -9.79
C ALA A 4 8.05 -44.96 -11.22
N ALA A 5 6.81 -45.16 -11.69
CA ALA A 5 6.37 -44.74 -13.02
C ALA A 5 5.80 -43.30 -13.03
N ALA A 6 5.47 -42.74 -11.86
CA ALA A 6 5.00 -41.36 -11.74
C ALA A 6 6.17 -40.36 -11.74
N GLU A 7 7.31 -40.72 -11.14
CA GLU A 7 8.54 -39.92 -11.14
C GLU A 7 9.10 -39.66 -12.55
N GLU A 8 9.01 -40.63 -13.45
CA GLU A 8 9.54 -40.53 -14.83
C GLU A 8 8.77 -39.54 -15.73
N THR A 9 7.57 -39.10 -15.35
CA THR A 9 6.71 -38.22 -16.17
C THR A 9 6.56 -36.80 -15.63
N GLY A 10 7.24 -36.44 -14.54
CA GLY A 10 7.20 -35.08 -13.97
C GLY A 10 5.82 -34.62 -13.50
N ARG A 11 4.84 -35.53 -13.41
CA ARG A 11 3.49 -35.28 -12.89
C ARG A 11 3.33 -35.98 -11.55
N GLU A 12 4.14 -35.56 -10.59
CA GLU A 12 3.86 -35.91 -9.20
C GLU A 12 2.58 -35.17 -8.78
N ILE A 13 1.59 -35.92 -8.28
CA ILE A 13 0.31 -35.34 -7.87
C ILE A 13 0.60 -34.48 -6.63
N TRP A 14 0.17 -33.22 -6.63
CA TRP A 14 0.43 -32.26 -5.54
C TRP A 14 0.09 -32.81 -4.14
N ILE A 15 -0.95 -33.66 -4.06
CA ILE A 15 -1.37 -34.36 -2.84
C ILE A 15 -0.30 -35.33 -2.32
N GLU A 16 0.45 -35.99 -3.20
CA GLU A 16 1.53 -36.90 -2.82
C GLU A 16 2.80 -36.12 -2.46
N LYS A 17 3.14 -35.08 -3.24
CA LYS A 17 4.32 -34.22 -2.98
C LYS A 17 4.32 -33.60 -1.58
N TYR A 18 3.15 -33.16 -1.10
CA TYR A 18 2.98 -32.52 0.21
C TYR A 18 2.24 -33.41 1.21
N ARG A 19 2.20 -34.73 1.01
CA ARG A 19 1.53 -35.65 1.94
C ARG A 19 2.28 -35.69 3.29
N PRO A 20 1.63 -35.29 4.40
CA PRO A 20 2.25 -35.41 5.73
C PRO A 20 2.48 -36.88 6.08
N GLN A 21 3.66 -37.21 6.58
CA GLN A 21 4.01 -38.57 7.01
C GLN A 21 3.66 -38.81 8.48
N SER A 22 3.60 -37.73 9.26
CA SER A 22 3.21 -37.71 10.66
C SER A 22 2.17 -36.61 10.92
N LEU A 23 1.47 -36.70 12.07
CA LEU A 23 0.56 -35.63 12.50
C LEU A 23 1.29 -34.29 12.75
N GLY A 24 2.60 -34.33 13.03
CA GLY A 24 3.41 -33.12 13.20
C GLY A 24 3.69 -32.39 11.88
N ASP A 25 3.58 -33.08 10.75
CA ASP A 25 3.80 -32.49 9.42
C ASP A 25 2.50 -31.83 8.88
N VAL A 26 1.37 -31.99 9.59
CA VAL A 26 0.10 -31.37 9.21
C VAL A 26 0.15 -29.89 9.55
N VAL A 27 0.07 -29.05 8.52
CA VAL A 27 0.01 -27.59 8.67
C VAL A 27 -1.42 -27.16 8.99
N GLY A 28 -1.60 -26.46 10.11
CA GLY A 28 -2.90 -25.98 10.61
C GLY A 28 -3.71 -27.06 11.33
N HIS A 29 -4.95 -26.71 11.71
CA HIS A 29 -5.89 -27.60 12.42
C HIS A 29 -5.34 -28.16 13.74
N GLU A 30 -4.65 -27.34 14.51
CA GLU A 30 -3.95 -27.69 15.77
C GLU A 30 -4.89 -28.41 16.75
N ALA A 31 -6.11 -27.89 16.92
CA ALA A 31 -7.10 -28.52 17.79
C ALA A 31 -7.49 -29.95 17.33
N VAL A 32 -7.46 -30.21 16.03
CA VAL A 32 -7.76 -31.55 15.47
C VAL A 32 -6.56 -32.46 15.66
N THR A 33 -5.36 -32.03 15.29
CA THR A 33 -4.15 -32.84 15.41
C THR A 33 -3.83 -33.17 16.87
N ASP A 34 -3.98 -32.21 17.79
CA ASP A 34 -3.83 -32.43 19.24
C ASP A 34 -4.84 -33.47 19.78
N ARG A 35 -6.10 -33.39 19.31
CA ARG A 35 -7.13 -34.34 19.71
C ARG A 35 -6.84 -35.74 19.19
N LEU A 36 -6.33 -35.86 17.96
CA LEU A 36 -5.89 -37.13 17.39
C LEU A 36 -4.70 -37.70 18.15
N GLN A 37 -3.71 -36.88 18.49
CA GLN A 37 -2.56 -37.32 19.30
C GLN A 37 -3.01 -37.87 20.66
N ARG A 38 -4.03 -37.27 21.29
CA ARG A 38 -4.63 -37.80 22.53
C ARG A 38 -5.35 -39.14 22.34
N TYR A 39 -6.10 -39.32 21.26
CA TYR A 39 -6.73 -40.62 20.96
C TYR A 39 -5.69 -41.71 20.71
N ILE A 40 -4.61 -41.38 19.99
CA ILE A 40 -3.48 -42.30 19.76
C ILE A 40 -2.81 -42.68 21.09
N SER A 41 -2.54 -41.70 21.97
CA SER A 41 -1.86 -41.97 23.25
C SER A 41 -2.70 -42.80 24.22
N GLN A 42 -4.03 -42.67 24.14
CA GLN A 42 -4.98 -43.48 24.91
C GLN A 42 -5.26 -44.86 24.28
N GLN A 43 -4.70 -45.14 23.10
CA GLN A 43 -5.00 -46.33 22.30
C GLN A 43 -6.51 -46.53 22.02
N ASP A 44 -7.25 -45.42 21.97
CA ASP A 44 -8.69 -45.39 21.73
C ASP A 44 -8.97 -44.59 20.45
N LEU A 45 -8.77 -45.26 19.32
CA LEU A 45 -9.04 -44.70 18.00
C LEU A 45 -10.40 -45.20 17.52
N PRO A 46 -11.46 -44.37 17.61
CA PRO A 46 -12.75 -44.74 17.01
C PRO A 46 -12.61 -44.81 15.48
N HIS A 47 -13.66 -45.28 14.80
CA HIS A 47 -13.72 -45.14 13.34
C HIS A 47 -13.83 -43.65 12.97
N LEU A 48 -12.72 -43.09 12.51
CA LEU A 48 -12.60 -41.67 12.15
C LEU A 48 -12.79 -41.50 10.64
N LEU A 49 -13.66 -40.56 10.25
CA LEU A 49 -13.80 -40.08 8.88
C LEU A 49 -13.24 -38.65 8.82
N PHE A 50 -12.17 -38.47 8.06
CA PHE A 50 -11.63 -37.14 7.77
C PHE A 50 -12.23 -36.64 6.47
N ALA A 51 -12.92 -35.51 6.55
CA ALA A 51 -13.48 -34.82 5.40
C ALA A 51 -13.12 -33.34 5.50
N GLY A 52 -12.56 -32.81 4.42
CA GLY A 52 -12.23 -31.40 4.28
C GLY A 52 -12.24 -31.02 2.81
N PRO A 53 -12.60 -29.78 2.45
CA PRO A 53 -12.53 -29.32 1.07
C PRO A 53 -11.07 -29.40 0.58
N ALA A 54 -10.84 -29.98 -0.59
CA ALA A 54 -9.55 -29.89 -1.26
C ALA A 54 -9.27 -28.42 -1.66
N GLY A 55 -8.02 -27.97 -1.50
CA GLY A 55 -7.57 -26.65 -1.95
C GLY A 55 -7.97 -25.50 -1.03
N THR A 56 -7.51 -25.50 0.22
CA THR A 56 -7.56 -24.33 1.11
C THR A 56 -6.43 -23.32 0.84
N GLY A 57 -5.53 -23.61 -0.09
CA GLY A 57 -4.45 -22.71 -0.50
C GLY A 57 -5.01 -21.50 -1.25
N LYS A 58 -5.07 -20.36 -0.55
CA LYS A 58 -5.37 -19.06 -1.15
C LYS A 58 -4.12 -18.58 -1.91
N CYS A 59 -4.08 -18.78 -3.23
CA CYS A 59 -2.95 -18.32 -4.03
C CYS A 59 -3.32 -17.09 -4.87
N VAL A 60 -2.43 -16.11 -4.88
CA VAL A 60 -2.43 -14.90 -5.73
C VAL A 60 -1.12 -14.88 -6.52
N THR A 61 -1.04 -14.06 -7.57
CA THR A 61 0.23 -13.83 -8.30
C THR A 61 1.25 -13.06 -7.45
N GLY A 62 2.55 -13.30 -7.67
CA GLY A 62 3.65 -12.67 -6.91
C GLY A 62 3.65 -11.14 -6.89
N GLU A 63 3.17 -10.54 -7.98
CA GLU A 63 3.01 -9.09 -8.14
C GLU A 63 1.96 -8.45 -7.23
N THR A 64 1.09 -9.26 -6.61
CA THR A 64 -0.05 -8.75 -5.85
C THR A 64 0.43 -8.03 -4.59
N PRO A 65 0.06 -6.75 -4.39
CA PRO A 65 0.39 -6.03 -3.17
C PRO A 65 -0.42 -6.60 -2.00
N VAL A 66 0.25 -6.80 -0.87
CA VAL A 66 -0.31 -7.23 0.41
C VAL A 66 0.06 -6.23 1.50
N LEU A 67 -0.86 -5.98 2.42
CA LEU A 67 -0.63 -5.11 3.57
C LEU A 67 -0.09 -5.94 4.74
N THR A 68 1.17 -5.69 5.09
CA THR A 68 1.87 -6.31 6.21
C THR A 68 2.08 -5.30 7.34
N ASN A 69 2.51 -5.76 8.52
CA ASN A 69 2.95 -4.87 9.59
C ASN A 69 4.20 -4.05 9.22
N ARG A 70 4.89 -4.41 8.14
CA ARG A 70 6.04 -3.68 7.58
C ARG A 70 5.63 -2.65 6.53
N GLY A 71 4.40 -2.70 6.01
CA GLY A 71 3.81 -1.77 5.05
C GLY A 71 3.18 -2.50 3.86
N VAL A 72 3.13 -1.87 2.68
CA VAL A 72 2.64 -2.55 1.46
C VAL A 72 3.81 -3.20 0.73
N GLU A 73 3.72 -4.51 0.51
CA GLU A 73 4.76 -5.33 -0.11
C GLU A 73 4.16 -6.21 -1.23
N ARG A 74 4.94 -6.54 -2.26
CA ARG A 74 4.55 -7.58 -3.22
C ARG A 74 4.62 -8.93 -2.53
N ILE A 75 3.61 -9.78 -2.69
CA ILE A 75 3.52 -11.05 -1.95
C ILE A 75 4.71 -11.99 -2.25
N GLU A 76 5.34 -11.90 -3.43
CA GLU A 76 6.57 -12.65 -3.70
C GLU A 76 7.74 -12.25 -2.81
N ASN A 77 7.83 -10.99 -2.37
CA ASN A 77 8.86 -10.54 -1.44
C ASN A 77 8.57 -11.03 0.00
N VAL A 78 7.31 -11.33 0.30
CA VAL A 78 6.85 -11.84 1.61
C VAL A 78 7.01 -13.37 1.70
N VAL A 79 6.72 -14.07 0.61
CA VAL A 79 6.75 -15.54 0.54
C VAL A 79 8.12 -16.08 0.11
N GLY A 80 8.86 -15.33 -0.73
CA GLY A 80 10.08 -15.76 -1.38
C GLY A 80 9.85 -16.66 -2.61
N ASP A 81 10.94 -17.08 -3.26
CA ASP A 81 10.94 -17.86 -4.51
C ASP A 81 10.72 -19.37 -4.31
N GLY A 82 10.42 -19.82 -3.09
CA GLY A 82 10.27 -21.23 -2.74
C GLY A 82 9.01 -21.87 -3.34
N ASP A 83 9.12 -23.12 -3.82
CA ASP A 83 7.96 -23.96 -4.10
C ASP A 83 7.63 -24.79 -2.86
N GLY A 84 6.37 -24.74 -2.40
CA GLY A 84 5.90 -25.40 -1.20
C GLY A 84 5.77 -24.49 0.01
N PHE A 85 5.68 -25.11 1.19
CA PHE A 85 5.53 -24.42 2.47
C PHE A 85 6.88 -24.00 3.05
N ALA A 86 6.93 -22.81 3.63
CA ALA A 86 8.04 -22.35 4.45
C ALA A 86 7.52 -21.64 5.71
N ASP A 87 8.41 -21.45 6.68
CA ASP A 87 8.13 -20.59 7.81
C ASP A 87 8.16 -19.12 7.37
N PRO A 88 7.22 -18.29 7.86
CA PRO A 88 7.29 -16.86 7.61
C PRO A 88 8.53 -16.25 8.27
N ASP A 89 8.94 -15.10 7.75
CA ASP A 89 9.92 -14.27 8.45
C ASP A 89 9.44 -13.95 9.87
N GLY A 90 10.38 -13.92 10.83
CA GLY A 90 10.08 -13.58 12.22
C GLY A 90 9.37 -12.23 12.35
N GLY A 91 8.28 -12.22 13.11
CA GLY A 91 7.47 -11.02 13.37
C GLY A 91 6.72 -10.48 12.14
N LEU A 92 6.54 -11.28 11.08
CA LEU A 92 5.65 -10.92 9.97
C LEU A 92 4.20 -11.01 10.45
N GLU A 93 3.42 -9.96 10.19
CA GLU A 93 1.96 -10.00 10.33
C GLU A 93 1.31 -9.47 9.06
N VAL A 94 0.14 -10.00 8.72
CA VAL A 94 -0.64 -9.61 7.55
C VAL A 94 -2.02 -9.13 7.95
N ALA A 95 -2.53 -8.13 7.23
CA ALA A 95 -3.90 -7.65 7.43
C ALA A 95 -4.90 -8.75 7.02
N THR A 96 -5.76 -9.16 7.95
CA THR A 96 -6.77 -10.20 7.79
C THR A 96 -8.14 -9.69 8.19
N PHE A 97 -9.18 -10.45 7.84
CA PHE A 97 -10.55 -10.25 8.29
C PHE A 97 -11.01 -11.49 9.06
N ASP A 98 -11.49 -11.26 10.28
CA ASP A 98 -12.18 -12.24 11.11
C ASP A 98 -13.65 -11.83 11.28
N GLU A 99 -14.57 -12.80 11.27
CA GLU A 99 -16.02 -12.52 11.38
C GLU A 99 -16.42 -11.93 12.74
N GLY A 100 -15.70 -12.26 13.82
CA GLY A 100 -15.95 -11.75 15.17
C GLY A 100 -15.19 -10.47 15.47
N ASP A 101 -13.90 -10.43 15.13
CA ASP A 101 -12.98 -9.36 15.53
C ASP A 101 -12.78 -8.28 14.44
N GLY A 102 -13.29 -8.51 13.23
CA GLY A 102 -13.18 -7.57 12.11
C GLY A 102 -11.81 -7.59 11.46
N PHE A 103 -11.35 -6.43 10.96
CA PHE A 103 -10.04 -6.33 10.33
C PHE A 103 -8.93 -6.11 11.36
N GLY A 104 -7.85 -6.89 11.27
CA GLY A 104 -6.70 -6.79 12.16
C GLY A 104 -5.44 -7.40 11.54
N PHE A 105 -4.31 -7.27 12.24
CA PHE A 105 -3.06 -7.95 11.87
C PHE A 105 -2.97 -9.29 12.58
N ALA A 106 -2.50 -10.31 11.86
CA ALA A 106 -2.25 -11.64 12.42
C ALA A 106 -0.96 -12.24 11.85
N GLU A 107 -0.24 -13.00 12.67
CA GLU A 107 0.91 -13.77 12.24
C GLU A 107 0.46 -14.95 11.36
N PRO A 108 0.97 -15.08 10.12
CA PRO A 108 0.69 -16.25 9.30
C PRO A 108 1.38 -17.48 9.90
N SER A 109 0.71 -18.64 9.86
CA SER A 109 1.33 -19.88 10.36
C SER A 109 2.39 -20.46 9.42
N LYS A 110 2.21 -20.25 8.10
CA LYS A 110 3.14 -20.62 7.03
C LYS A 110 3.01 -19.66 5.86
N VAL A 111 4.07 -19.57 5.07
CA VAL A 111 4.02 -19.03 3.70
C VAL A 111 4.02 -20.17 2.69
N PHE A 112 3.40 -19.97 1.53
CA PHE A 112 3.27 -21.02 0.53
C PHE A 112 3.43 -20.45 -0.88
N GLY A 113 4.38 -20.99 -1.64
CA GLY A 113 4.59 -20.70 -3.05
C GLY A 113 4.26 -21.89 -3.94
N LYS A 114 3.73 -21.66 -5.14
CA LYS A 114 3.58 -22.68 -6.18
C LYS A 114 3.62 -22.07 -7.58
N ARG A 115 3.88 -22.90 -8.58
CA ARG A 115 3.55 -22.58 -9.98
C ARG A 115 2.14 -23.05 -10.30
N ALA A 116 1.38 -22.22 -11.00
CA ALA A 116 0.02 -22.52 -11.45
C ALA A 116 -0.09 -22.28 -12.95
N ASP A 117 -0.68 -23.24 -13.67
CA ASP A 117 -0.87 -23.16 -15.13
C ASP A 117 -2.14 -22.39 -15.52
N GLU A 118 -3.11 -22.29 -14.59
CA GLU A 118 -4.38 -21.63 -14.80
C GLU A 118 -4.61 -20.56 -13.71
N LEU A 119 -5.09 -19.39 -14.15
CA LEU A 119 -5.35 -18.24 -13.30
C LEU A 119 -6.66 -17.57 -13.71
N VAL A 120 -7.34 -16.99 -12.73
CA VAL A 120 -8.56 -16.18 -12.89
C VAL A 120 -8.23 -14.74 -12.53
N ARG A 121 -8.49 -13.81 -13.45
CA ARG A 121 -8.44 -12.37 -13.19
C ARG A 121 -9.84 -11.87 -12.86
N VAL A 122 -10.01 -11.27 -11.70
CA VAL A 122 -11.28 -10.73 -11.22
C VAL A 122 -11.24 -9.21 -11.31
N SER A 123 -11.91 -8.62 -12.30
CA SER A 123 -11.99 -7.15 -12.44
C SER A 123 -13.23 -6.60 -11.74
N THR A 124 -13.04 -5.69 -10.80
CA THR A 124 -14.13 -5.04 -10.06
C THR A 124 -14.46 -3.66 -10.64
N ARG A 125 -15.67 -3.15 -10.38
CA ARG A 125 -16.11 -1.82 -10.84
C ARG A 125 -15.25 -0.68 -10.29
N ASP A 126 -14.67 -0.86 -9.11
CA ASP A 126 -13.78 0.12 -8.48
C ASP A 126 -12.34 0.07 -9.03
N GLY A 127 -12.06 -0.79 -10.01
CA GLY A 127 -10.77 -0.86 -10.70
C GLY A 127 -9.73 -1.76 -10.04
N SER A 128 -10.12 -2.60 -9.08
CA SER A 128 -9.25 -3.64 -8.54
C SER A 128 -9.25 -4.86 -9.46
N GLU A 129 -8.08 -5.45 -9.72
CA GLU A 129 -7.94 -6.58 -10.65
C GLU A 129 -7.08 -7.73 -10.09
N PRO A 130 -7.40 -8.29 -8.91
CA PRO A 130 -6.64 -9.42 -8.37
C PRO A 130 -6.61 -10.60 -9.34
N THR A 131 -5.43 -11.21 -9.48
CA THR A 131 -5.23 -12.44 -10.26
C THR A 131 -4.91 -13.58 -9.29
N VAL A 132 -5.77 -14.59 -9.31
CA VAL A 132 -5.81 -15.68 -8.32
C VAL A 132 -5.90 -17.04 -9.02
N THR A 133 -5.70 -18.13 -8.28
CA THR A 133 -5.99 -19.47 -8.81
C THR A 133 -7.50 -19.76 -8.85
N PRO A 134 -7.99 -20.65 -9.75
CA PRO A 134 -9.42 -20.97 -9.88
C PRO A 134 -10.14 -21.32 -8.58
N GLU A 135 -9.46 -22.06 -7.69
CA GLU A 135 -9.96 -22.50 -6.39
C GLU A 135 -9.96 -21.42 -5.30
N HIS A 136 -9.27 -20.29 -5.51
CA HIS A 136 -9.19 -19.19 -4.55
C HIS A 136 -10.58 -18.66 -4.24
N ARG A 137 -10.91 -18.46 -2.96
CA ARG A 137 -12.24 -18.00 -2.55
C ARG A 137 -12.24 -16.51 -2.21
N LEU A 138 -13.25 -15.82 -2.73
CA LEU A 138 -13.54 -14.42 -2.44
C LEU A 138 -14.86 -14.36 -1.66
N LEU A 139 -14.94 -13.43 -0.71
CA LEU A 139 -16.15 -13.22 0.08
C LEU A 139 -17.15 -12.42 -0.75
N VAL A 140 -18.29 -13.02 -1.07
CA VAL A 140 -19.34 -12.45 -1.91
C VAL A 140 -20.56 -12.12 -1.05
N VAL A 141 -21.23 -11.01 -1.37
CA VAL A 141 -22.50 -10.59 -0.76
C VAL A 141 -23.64 -10.90 -1.73
N ASP A 142 -24.59 -11.72 -1.29
CA ASP A 142 -25.81 -12.06 -2.02
C ASP A 142 -27.06 -11.70 -1.19
N GLY A 143 -28.22 -12.26 -1.55
CA GLY A 143 -29.49 -11.98 -0.85
C GLY A 143 -29.48 -12.47 0.60
N ASP A 144 -28.80 -13.59 0.85
CA ASP A 144 -28.82 -14.35 2.11
C ASP A 144 -27.65 -13.98 3.02
N GLY A 145 -26.70 -13.18 2.54
CA GLY A 145 -25.65 -12.57 3.34
C GLY A 145 -24.26 -12.74 2.72
N LEU A 146 -23.28 -13.07 3.55
CA LEU A 146 -21.89 -13.29 3.15
C LEU A 146 -21.63 -14.77 2.87
N SER A 147 -21.05 -15.07 1.70
CA SER A 147 -20.71 -16.43 1.30
C SER A 147 -19.34 -16.49 0.60
N TRP A 148 -18.58 -17.56 0.84
CA TRP A 148 -17.28 -17.76 0.19
C TRP A 148 -17.44 -18.45 -1.15
N THR A 149 -17.15 -17.74 -2.25
CA THR A 149 -17.29 -18.22 -3.63
C THR A 149 -15.94 -18.38 -4.29
N ARG A 150 -15.73 -19.48 -5.02
CA ARG A 150 -14.48 -19.70 -5.78
C ARG A 150 -14.37 -18.72 -6.94
N ALA A 151 -13.15 -18.32 -7.26
CA ALA A 151 -12.87 -17.39 -8.35
C ALA A 151 -13.41 -17.88 -9.70
N GLU A 152 -13.29 -19.19 -9.98
CA GLU A 152 -13.82 -19.82 -11.21
C GLU A 152 -15.36 -19.77 -11.33
N GLN A 153 -16.06 -19.56 -10.21
CA GLN A 153 -17.53 -19.55 -10.15
C GLN A 153 -18.12 -18.15 -10.22
N LEU A 154 -17.30 -17.11 -10.03
CA LEU A 154 -17.76 -15.72 -10.04
C LEU A 154 -18.37 -15.34 -11.39
N GLN A 155 -19.44 -14.56 -11.35
CA GLN A 155 -20.14 -14.03 -12.50
C GLN A 155 -20.09 -12.50 -12.52
N PRO A 156 -20.14 -11.86 -13.71
CA PRO A 156 -20.30 -10.42 -13.80
C PRO A 156 -21.54 -9.94 -13.04
N GLY A 157 -21.34 -9.05 -12.06
CA GLY A 157 -22.40 -8.52 -11.20
C GLY A 157 -22.34 -9.04 -9.75
N ASP A 158 -21.56 -10.09 -9.49
CA ASP A 158 -21.29 -10.53 -8.12
C ASP A 158 -20.62 -9.41 -7.32
N ARG A 159 -21.03 -9.28 -6.05
CA ARG A 159 -20.56 -8.22 -5.15
C ARG A 159 -19.52 -8.79 -4.21
N ILE A 160 -18.26 -8.43 -4.42
CA ILE A 160 -17.15 -8.88 -3.58
C ILE A 160 -17.00 -7.92 -2.39
N ALA A 161 -16.86 -8.48 -1.19
CA ALA A 161 -16.62 -7.71 0.03
C ALA A 161 -15.23 -7.07 -0.01
N ARG A 162 -15.14 -5.84 0.50
CA ARG A 162 -13.90 -5.09 0.68
C ARG A 162 -13.94 -4.32 1.99
N PRO A 163 -12.78 -4.07 2.62
CA PRO A 163 -12.72 -3.14 3.74
C PRO A 163 -13.22 -1.76 3.30
N LEU A 164 -14.09 -1.17 4.12
CA LEU A 164 -14.41 0.25 4.04
C LEU A 164 -13.26 1.08 4.60
N GLU A 165 -12.68 0.59 5.68
CA GLU A 165 -11.50 1.11 6.36
C GLU A 165 -10.53 -0.04 6.57
N ALA A 166 -9.25 0.18 6.25
CA ALA A 166 -8.22 -0.84 6.40
C ALA A 166 -7.37 -0.50 7.65
N PRO A 167 -7.08 -1.48 8.53
CA PRO A 167 -6.15 -1.24 9.63
C PRO A 167 -4.77 -1.01 9.03
N LEU A 168 -4.24 0.20 9.18
CA LEU A 168 -2.86 0.47 8.83
C LEU A 168 -1.96 0.07 10.00
N PRO A 169 -0.76 -0.46 9.72
CA PRO A 169 0.17 -0.81 10.77
C PRO A 169 0.59 0.42 11.56
N GLU A 170 0.63 0.29 12.88
CA GLU A 170 1.07 1.37 13.76
C GLU A 170 2.60 1.43 13.79
N GLY A 171 3.14 2.64 13.68
CA GLY A 171 4.55 2.93 13.86
C GLY A 171 4.73 4.21 14.66
N ASP A 172 5.83 4.28 15.40
CA ASP A 172 6.20 5.45 16.22
C ASP A 172 6.79 6.60 15.39
N GLY A 173 6.90 6.42 14.07
CA GLY A 173 7.47 7.39 13.14
C GLY A 173 9.00 7.47 13.18
N ARG A 174 9.70 6.67 14.00
CA ARG A 174 11.17 6.71 14.07
C ARG A 174 11.81 6.31 12.76
N ILE A 175 12.91 6.98 12.44
CA ILE A 175 13.68 6.76 11.21
C ILE A 175 15.00 6.10 11.56
N GLU A 176 15.07 4.80 11.31
CA GLU A 176 16.30 3.99 11.41
C GLU A 176 17.27 4.30 10.26
N TRP A 177 17.81 5.52 10.23
CA TRP A 177 18.77 5.94 9.20
C TRP A 177 20.17 5.35 9.45
N ILE A 178 20.50 4.99 10.69
CA ILE A 178 21.83 4.44 11.03
C ILE A 178 22.11 3.19 10.21
N ASP A 179 21.13 2.34 9.92
CA ASP A 179 21.30 1.12 9.12
C ASP A 179 21.00 1.34 7.63
N ALA A 180 20.08 2.25 7.32
CA ALA A 180 19.61 2.46 5.95
C ALA A 180 20.66 3.13 5.05
N LEU A 181 21.47 4.05 5.59
CA LEU A 181 22.43 4.82 4.80
C LEU A 181 23.69 4.01 4.44
N ASP A 182 24.36 4.34 3.33
CA ASP A 182 25.68 3.80 2.98
C ASP A 182 26.74 4.12 4.05
N GLY A 183 27.21 3.08 4.74
CA GLY A 183 28.19 3.18 5.82
C GLY A 183 29.54 3.75 5.41
N ASP A 184 29.96 3.53 4.16
CA ASP A 184 31.28 3.92 3.66
C ASP A 184 31.26 5.26 2.92
N ARG A 185 30.07 5.74 2.57
CA ARG A 185 29.86 7.04 1.91
C ARG A 185 29.24 8.09 2.80
N VAL A 186 28.76 7.73 3.99
CA VAL A 186 28.26 8.69 4.98
C VAL A 186 29.25 8.83 6.12
N PHE A 187 29.63 10.08 6.39
CA PHE A 187 30.28 10.46 7.64
C PHE A 187 29.24 10.95 8.64
N VAL A 188 29.51 10.67 9.90
CA VAL A 188 28.77 11.19 11.05
C VAL A 188 29.64 12.18 11.80
N HIS A 189 29.00 13.23 12.31
CA HIS A 189 29.57 14.20 13.23
C HIS A 189 28.95 13.89 14.58
N VAL A 190 29.79 13.49 15.55
CA VAL A 190 29.37 13.09 16.90
C VAL A 190 29.80 14.12 17.93
N THR A 191 29.16 14.12 19.10
CA THR A 191 29.57 15.01 20.21
C THR A 191 31.01 14.75 20.64
N GLU A 192 31.68 15.80 21.14
CA GLU A 192 33.06 15.69 21.65
C GLU A 192 33.19 14.65 22.77
N GLU A 193 32.20 14.59 23.67
CA GLU A 193 32.13 13.61 24.75
C GLU A 193 32.12 12.17 24.21
N PHE A 194 31.29 11.89 23.21
CA PHE A 194 31.20 10.57 22.60
C PHE A 194 32.50 10.19 21.88
N ALA A 195 33.06 11.13 21.12
CA ALA A 195 34.33 10.93 20.43
C ALA A 195 35.47 10.61 21.40
N ALA A 196 35.56 11.33 22.52
CA ALA A 196 36.57 11.10 23.55
C ALA A 196 36.37 9.77 24.27
N LYS A 197 35.13 9.43 24.66
CA LYS A 197 34.78 8.16 25.31
C LYS A 197 35.16 6.96 24.45
N HIS A 198 34.91 7.02 23.15
CA HIS A 198 35.17 5.92 22.22
C HIS A 198 36.53 6.01 21.51
N GLY A 199 37.37 7.01 21.84
CA GLY A 199 38.72 7.17 21.30
C GLY A 199 38.75 7.21 19.77
N ILE A 200 37.79 7.91 19.14
CA ILE A 200 37.65 7.93 17.68
C ILE A 200 38.88 8.61 17.06
N PRO A 201 39.69 7.92 16.25
CA PRO A 201 40.95 8.44 15.77
C PRO A 201 40.77 9.33 14.52
N ALA A 202 41.65 10.30 14.33
CA ALA A 202 41.63 11.22 13.19
C ALA A 202 41.74 10.54 11.82
N SER A 203 42.29 9.32 11.76
CA SER A 203 42.29 8.48 10.56
C SER A 203 40.86 8.18 10.06
N GLN A 204 39.86 8.02 10.95
CA GLN A 204 38.46 7.77 10.56
C GLN A 204 37.78 8.96 9.89
N ASN A 205 38.38 10.15 9.91
CA ASN A 205 37.92 11.31 9.14
C ASN A 205 38.35 11.22 7.65
N ASN A 206 38.51 10.01 7.10
CA ASN A 206 38.91 9.77 5.71
C ASN A 206 38.12 8.58 5.16
N VAL A 207 38.05 8.44 3.83
CA VAL A 207 37.38 7.32 3.13
C VAL A 207 38.27 6.63 2.11
N GLY A 208 37.90 5.40 1.76
CA GLY A 208 38.56 4.58 0.75
C GLY A 208 40.05 4.36 1.03
N THR A 209 40.84 4.24 -0.03
CA THR A 209 42.28 3.98 0.05
C THR A 209 43.02 4.95 0.97
N LYS A 210 42.63 6.23 1.02
CA LYS A 210 43.27 7.20 1.92
C LYS A 210 43.09 6.79 3.39
N ARG A 211 41.88 6.38 3.79
CA ARG A 211 41.60 5.91 5.15
C ARG A 211 42.44 4.71 5.51
N GLU A 212 42.43 3.69 4.64
CA GLU A 212 43.13 2.43 4.88
C GLU A 212 44.65 2.61 4.95
N VAL A 213 45.20 3.50 4.12
CA VAL A 213 46.61 3.86 4.20
C VAL A 213 46.94 4.53 5.53
N LEU A 214 46.13 5.51 5.97
CA LEU A 214 46.36 6.19 7.25
C LEU A 214 46.21 5.27 8.46
N GLU A 215 45.27 4.31 8.42
CA GLU A 215 45.16 3.25 9.42
C GLU A 215 46.39 2.34 9.43
N GLY A 216 46.91 1.97 8.26
CA GLY A 216 48.14 1.21 8.14
C GLY A 216 49.36 1.95 8.72
N VAL A 217 49.46 3.25 8.45
CA VAL A 217 50.50 4.13 9.01
C VAL A 217 50.38 4.18 10.54
N ARG A 218 49.16 4.39 11.06
CA ARG A 218 48.86 4.43 12.49
C ARG A 218 49.19 3.10 13.20
N ALA A 219 48.87 1.98 12.56
CA ALA A 219 49.17 0.63 13.07
C ALA A 219 50.66 0.24 12.93
N GLY A 220 51.54 1.14 12.47
CA GLY A 220 52.97 0.89 12.32
C GLY A 220 53.35 -0.07 11.19
N ARG A 221 52.47 -0.30 10.21
CA ARG A 221 52.74 -1.19 9.07
C ARG A 221 53.73 -0.56 8.09
N THR A 222 54.48 -1.42 7.41
CA THR A 222 55.41 -1.01 6.33
C THR A 222 54.64 -0.56 5.08
N ASP A 223 55.27 0.24 4.22
CA ASP A 223 54.61 0.74 3.01
C ASP A 223 54.19 -0.39 2.05
N GLU A 224 54.97 -1.47 1.99
CA GLU A 224 54.68 -2.69 1.21
C GLU A 224 53.43 -3.40 1.75
N GLN A 225 53.37 -3.66 3.06
CA GLN A 225 52.20 -4.27 3.70
C GLN A 225 50.91 -3.45 3.51
N ILE A 226 51.02 -2.12 3.52
CA ILE A 226 49.89 -1.23 3.29
C ILE A 226 49.48 -1.26 1.81
N ALA A 227 50.44 -1.23 0.89
CA ALA A 227 50.18 -1.28 -0.55
C ALA A 227 49.44 -2.57 -0.93
N ASP A 228 49.94 -3.71 -0.44
CA ASP A 228 49.33 -5.02 -0.66
C ASP A 228 47.93 -5.11 -0.06
N GLY A 229 47.75 -4.65 1.18
CA GLY A 229 46.46 -4.71 1.88
C GLY A 229 45.37 -3.80 1.30
N THR A 230 45.75 -2.70 0.63
CA THR A 230 44.82 -1.71 0.06
C THR A 230 44.66 -1.82 -1.45
N GLY A 231 45.42 -2.71 -2.10
CA GLY A 231 45.48 -2.82 -3.56
C GLY A 231 46.00 -1.54 -4.24
N THR A 232 46.80 -0.72 -3.55
CA THR A 232 47.38 0.51 -4.09
C THR A 232 48.88 0.37 -4.31
N THR A 233 49.54 1.43 -4.79
CA THR A 233 50.99 1.42 -5.00
C THR A 233 51.72 1.95 -3.76
N GLU A 234 52.91 1.43 -3.45
CA GLU A 234 53.76 2.02 -2.40
C GLU A 234 54.03 3.52 -2.61
N LYS A 235 54.07 3.98 -3.87
CA LYS A 235 54.22 5.40 -4.19
C LYS A 235 53.05 6.21 -3.64
N THR A 236 51.82 5.71 -3.80
CA THR A 236 50.60 6.31 -3.25
C THR A 236 50.61 6.26 -1.72
N VAL A 237 51.07 5.16 -1.12
CA VAL A 237 51.23 5.03 0.34
C VAL A 237 52.18 6.10 0.87
N ARG A 238 53.38 6.22 0.27
CA ARG A 238 54.38 7.25 0.63
C ARG A 238 53.85 8.67 0.49
N GLU A 239 53.06 8.93 -0.56
CA GLU A 239 52.43 10.24 -0.77
C GLU A 239 51.45 10.59 0.36
N TYR A 240 50.57 9.66 0.74
CA TYR A 240 49.63 9.88 1.85
C TYR A 240 50.33 9.94 3.21
N ARG A 241 51.30 9.06 3.48
CA ARG A 241 52.13 9.09 4.69
C ARG A 241 52.83 10.44 4.83
N ARG A 242 53.44 10.94 3.75
CA ARG A 242 54.09 12.26 3.73
C ARG A 242 53.10 13.40 3.99
N ARG A 243 51.89 13.34 3.42
CA ARG A 243 50.85 14.35 3.67
C ARG A 243 50.31 14.32 5.11
N ALA A 244 50.39 13.17 5.78
CA ALA A 244 49.94 12.99 7.16
C ALA A 244 51.06 13.11 8.20
N ALA A 245 52.30 13.41 7.78
CA ALA A 245 53.46 13.44 8.68
C ALA A 245 53.29 14.44 9.84
N ASP A 246 52.59 15.55 9.62
CA ASP A 246 52.30 16.58 10.63
C ASP A 246 50.92 16.40 11.29
N THR A 247 50.23 15.29 11.00
CA THR A 247 48.90 14.99 11.56
C THR A 247 49.03 13.95 12.66
N ASP A 248 48.58 14.28 13.87
CA ASP A 248 48.38 13.28 14.91
C ASP A 248 47.20 12.39 14.54
N LEU A 249 47.49 11.16 14.09
CA LEU A 249 46.47 10.21 13.66
C LEU A 249 45.71 9.58 14.84
N ASP A 250 46.25 9.67 16.06
CA ASP A 250 45.62 9.21 17.29
C ASP A 250 44.81 10.31 17.98
N ALA A 251 44.91 11.56 17.52
CA ALA A 251 44.08 12.63 18.01
C ALA A 251 42.59 12.29 17.86
N VAL A 252 41.82 12.60 18.90
CA VAL A 252 40.37 12.36 18.92
C VAL A 252 39.69 13.20 17.84
N SER A 253 38.83 12.56 17.05
CA SER A 253 38.05 13.19 16.00
C SER A 253 36.56 13.03 16.25
N THR A 254 35.82 14.12 16.12
CA THR A 254 34.35 14.13 16.14
C THR A 254 33.74 13.65 14.84
N VAL A 255 34.54 13.25 13.85
CA VAL A 255 34.07 12.84 12.53
C VAL A 255 34.60 11.46 12.17
N CYS A 256 33.71 10.52 11.91
CA CYS A 256 34.04 9.16 11.46
C CYS A 256 33.07 8.67 10.38
N SER A 257 33.42 7.60 9.67
CA SER A 257 32.48 6.95 8.77
C SER A 257 31.35 6.29 9.56
N LEU A 258 30.17 6.20 8.96
CA LEU A 258 29.02 5.50 9.55
C LEU A 258 29.34 4.00 9.73
N SER A 259 30.13 3.40 8.84
CA SER A 259 30.61 2.02 9.01
C SER A 259 31.48 1.85 10.26
N TYR A 260 32.32 2.82 10.57
CA TYR A 260 33.09 2.82 11.82
C TYR A 260 32.17 3.02 13.04
N LEU A 261 31.24 3.97 12.97
CA LEU A 261 30.27 4.19 14.04
C LEU A 261 29.49 2.91 14.39
N ARG A 262 29.01 2.18 13.38
CA ARG A 262 28.31 0.89 13.55
C ARG A 262 29.16 -0.21 14.19
N SER A 263 30.49 -0.10 14.10
CA SER A 263 31.42 -1.07 14.70
C SER A 263 31.72 -0.80 16.17
N LEU A 264 31.32 0.37 16.68
CA LEU A 264 31.49 0.70 18.09
C LEU A 264 30.51 -0.11 18.94
N ASP A 265 30.97 -0.50 20.12
CA ASP A 265 30.13 -1.15 21.14
C ASP A 265 29.25 -0.09 21.84
N ALA A 266 28.19 0.34 21.15
CA ALA A 266 27.20 1.30 21.63
C ALA A 266 25.81 0.92 21.12
N SER A 267 24.78 1.14 21.95
CA SER A 267 23.39 0.90 21.51
C SER A 267 22.97 1.91 20.44
N LYS A 268 22.00 1.55 19.61
CA LYS A 268 21.49 2.46 18.57
C LYS A 268 20.93 3.76 19.16
N GLU A 269 20.26 3.68 20.30
CA GLU A 269 19.73 4.85 21.00
C GLU A 269 20.86 5.81 21.40
N THR A 270 21.95 5.26 21.95
CA THR A 270 23.16 6.04 22.27
C THR A 270 23.77 6.66 21.00
N LEU A 271 23.85 5.90 19.90
CA LEU A 271 24.34 6.43 18.63
C LEU A 271 23.46 7.58 18.12
N HIS A 272 22.13 7.42 18.17
CA HIS A 272 21.18 8.45 17.77
C HIS A 272 21.29 9.71 18.62
N GLU A 273 21.48 9.57 19.94
CA GLU A 273 21.64 10.70 20.86
C GLU A 273 22.88 11.54 20.52
N HIS A 274 24.00 10.87 20.23
CA HIS A 274 25.30 11.52 20.06
C HIS A 274 25.66 11.93 18.63
N VAL A 275 24.91 11.50 17.61
CA VAL A 275 25.10 11.99 16.25
C VAL A 275 24.38 13.33 16.06
N GLU A 276 25.17 14.37 15.79
CA GLU A 276 24.68 15.72 15.54
C GLU A 276 24.39 15.95 14.05
N ARG A 277 25.24 15.43 13.15
CA ARG A 277 25.09 15.63 11.70
C ARG A 277 25.55 14.43 10.89
N ILE A 278 24.94 14.27 9.72
CA ILE A 278 25.38 13.34 8.68
C ILE A 278 25.92 14.10 7.47
N GLN A 279 26.86 13.50 6.75
CA GLN A 279 27.51 14.11 5.59
C GLN A 279 27.85 13.06 4.54
N TYR A 280 27.24 13.17 3.36
CA TYR A 280 27.55 12.28 2.25
C TYR A 280 28.86 12.65 1.55
N VAL A 281 29.60 11.64 1.10
CA VAL A 281 30.86 11.76 0.37
C VAL A 281 30.76 11.00 -0.93
N SER A 282 30.85 11.74 -2.01
CA SER A 282 30.75 11.18 -3.36
C SER A 282 31.96 10.33 -3.76
N PRO A 283 31.85 9.52 -4.83
CA PRO A 283 32.94 8.68 -5.31
C PRO A 283 34.25 9.42 -5.62
N ASN A 284 34.19 10.72 -5.95
CA ASN A 284 35.36 11.56 -6.17
C ASN A 284 35.89 12.23 -4.88
N ASN A 285 35.45 11.75 -3.72
CA ASN A 285 35.80 12.23 -2.38
C ASN A 285 35.41 13.69 -2.06
N SER A 286 34.50 14.28 -2.85
CA SER A 286 33.86 15.55 -2.49
C SER A 286 32.76 15.32 -1.44
N ARG A 287 32.85 16.05 -0.32
CA ARG A 287 31.86 16.03 0.77
C ARG A 287 30.76 17.06 0.52
N SER A 288 29.50 16.67 0.75
CA SER A 288 28.37 17.62 0.77
C SER A 288 28.36 18.44 2.05
N ARG A 289 27.44 19.41 2.15
CA ARG A 289 27.20 20.11 3.41
C ARG A 289 26.58 19.14 4.43
N PRO A 290 27.10 19.07 5.67
CA PRO A 290 26.46 18.29 6.73
C PRO A 290 25.05 18.77 7.01
N VAL A 291 24.16 17.86 7.40
CA VAL A 291 22.80 18.16 7.84
C VAL A 291 22.49 17.39 9.11
N GLU A 292 21.63 17.93 9.95
CA GLU A 292 21.04 17.15 11.04
C GLU A 292 20.12 16.08 10.43
N PRO A 293 20.29 14.79 10.78
CA PRO A 293 19.42 13.74 10.28
C PRO A 293 18.07 13.79 11.00
N PRO A 294 16.93 13.87 10.27
CA PRO A 294 15.62 13.71 10.89
C PRO A 294 15.54 12.40 11.67
N ARG A 295 15.13 12.44 12.94
CA ARG A 295 15.03 11.24 13.78
C ARG A 295 13.66 10.57 13.65
N GLU A 296 12.65 11.35 13.29
CA GLU A 296 11.26 10.93 13.19
C GLU A 296 10.63 11.51 11.92
N LEU A 297 9.59 10.84 11.43
CA LEU A 297 8.79 11.31 10.32
C LEU A 297 7.80 12.37 10.81
N THR A 298 8.19 13.63 10.68
CA THR A 298 7.34 14.78 11.02
C THR A 298 6.37 15.13 9.89
N THR A 299 5.40 15.99 10.18
CA THR A 299 4.47 16.58 9.21
C THR A 299 5.20 17.31 8.09
N GLU A 300 6.30 18.01 8.41
CA GLU A 300 7.11 18.78 7.47
C GLU A 300 7.90 17.84 6.55
N LEU A 301 8.54 16.80 7.10
CA LEU A 301 9.21 15.80 6.28
C LEU A 301 8.22 15.06 5.38
N ALA A 302 7.05 14.69 5.91
CA ALA A 302 5.99 14.06 5.12
C ALA A 302 5.46 14.96 4.00
N THR A 303 5.31 16.27 4.26
CA THR A 303 4.94 17.27 3.25
C THR A 303 6.02 17.38 2.16
N LEU A 304 7.29 17.44 2.56
CA LEU A 304 8.42 17.47 1.63
C LEU A 304 8.44 16.22 0.74
N LEU A 305 8.22 15.04 1.33
CA LEU A 305 8.15 13.76 0.61
C LEU A 305 6.99 13.74 -0.39
N GLY A 306 5.80 14.21 0.00
CA GLY A 306 4.64 14.28 -0.87
C GLY A 306 4.86 15.19 -2.08
N LEU A 307 5.32 16.42 -1.84
CA LEU A 307 5.64 17.37 -2.93
C LEU A 307 6.78 16.85 -3.83
N ALA A 308 7.77 16.19 -3.23
CA ALA A 308 8.89 15.60 -3.97
C ALA A 308 8.46 14.43 -4.86
N LEU A 309 7.51 13.61 -4.40
CA LEU A 309 6.96 12.50 -5.18
C LEU A 309 6.18 13.00 -6.41
N SER A 310 5.48 14.11 -6.27
CA SER A 310 4.57 14.63 -7.29
C SER A 310 5.28 15.34 -8.45
N GLU A 311 5.91 16.49 -8.19
CA GLU A 311 6.44 17.36 -9.27
C GLU A 311 7.96 17.58 -9.22
N ALA A 312 8.67 16.95 -8.27
CA ALA A 312 10.11 17.14 -8.19
C ALA A 312 10.87 16.28 -9.20
N ARG A 313 11.89 16.89 -9.81
CA ARG A 313 12.96 16.19 -10.50
C ARG A 313 14.12 15.97 -9.56
N ILE A 314 14.44 14.72 -9.29
CA ILE A 314 15.52 14.37 -8.38
C ILE A 314 16.63 13.64 -9.14
N ASP A 315 17.82 14.22 -9.10
CA ASP A 315 19.05 13.57 -9.59
C ASP A 315 19.91 13.10 -8.41
N ARG A 316 21.12 12.60 -8.68
CA ARG A 316 22.03 12.09 -7.63
C ARG A 316 22.48 13.14 -6.60
N SER A 317 22.23 14.42 -6.86
CA SER A 317 22.80 15.53 -6.10
C SER A 317 21.83 16.61 -5.71
N ARG A 318 20.66 16.69 -6.35
CA ARG A 318 19.68 17.72 -6.06
C ARG A 318 18.25 17.26 -6.28
N ILE A 319 17.36 17.94 -5.57
CA ILE A 319 15.90 17.87 -5.73
C ILE A 319 15.47 19.21 -6.30
N LYS A 320 14.74 19.21 -7.42
CA LYS A 320 14.14 20.42 -8.01
C LYS A 320 12.63 20.25 -8.08
N PHE A 321 11.92 20.94 -7.21
CA PHE A 321 10.47 21.00 -7.22
C PHE A 321 10.01 22.16 -8.11
N TYR A 322 9.26 21.85 -9.16
CA TYR A 322 8.69 22.83 -10.08
C TYR A 322 7.22 23.01 -9.74
N ASN A 323 6.74 24.26 -9.70
CA ASN A 323 5.31 24.53 -9.62
C ASN A 323 5.04 25.99 -10.02
N ILE A 324 3.82 26.26 -10.48
CA ILE A 324 3.36 27.63 -10.77
C ILE A 324 2.68 28.27 -9.55
N ASP A 325 2.19 27.45 -8.62
CA ASP A 325 1.55 27.90 -7.39
C ASP A 325 2.61 28.28 -6.35
N GLU A 326 2.61 29.53 -5.92
CA GLU A 326 3.61 30.03 -4.95
C GLU A 326 3.40 29.46 -3.55
N THR A 327 2.16 29.08 -3.18
CA THR A 327 1.88 28.45 -1.89
C THR A 327 2.55 27.07 -1.81
N LEU A 328 2.53 26.28 -2.90
CA LEU A 328 3.25 24.99 -2.93
C LEU A 328 4.77 25.16 -2.92
N LEU A 329 5.29 26.18 -3.61
CA LEU A 329 6.72 26.50 -3.59
C LEU A 329 7.18 26.92 -2.19
N GLU A 330 6.37 27.69 -1.46
CA GLU A 330 6.68 28.10 -0.10
C GLU A 330 6.55 26.93 0.87
N ALA A 331 5.53 26.08 0.74
CA ALA A 331 5.38 24.85 1.52
C ALA A 331 6.59 23.93 1.35
N PHE A 332 7.09 23.75 0.12
CA PHE A 332 8.34 23.02 -0.13
C PHE A 332 9.55 23.68 0.55
N SER A 333 9.64 25.01 0.48
CA SER A 333 10.71 25.80 1.11
C SER A 333 10.71 25.73 2.64
N GLU A 334 9.53 25.81 3.26
CA GLU A 334 9.33 25.67 4.70
C GLU A 334 9.63 24.25 5.16
N ALA A 335 9.07 23.24 4.50
CA ALA A 335 9.31 21.84 4.82
C ALA A 335 10.81 21.47 4.76
N ALA A 336 11.55 21.98 3.77
CA ALA A 336 13.00 21.78 3.67
C ALA A 336 13.80 22.48 4.79
N ARG A 337 13.36 23.68 5.22
CA ARG A 337 13.97 24.42 6.32
C ARG A 337 13.76 23.71 7.65
N GLU A 338 12.52 23.37 7.97
CA GLU A 338 12.16 22.74 9.24
C GLU A 338 12.76 21.33 9.36
N THR A 339 12.79 20.58 8.25
CA THR A 339 13.29 19.20 8.28
C THR A 339 14.82 19.11 8.29
N PHE A 340 15.50 19.92 7.48
CA PHE A 340 16.95 19.76 7.23
C PHE A 340 17.78 21.02 7.50
N GLY A 341 17.16 22.13 7.92
CA GLY A 341 17.84 23.41 8.09
C GLY A 341 18.35 24.01 6.78
N ILE A 342 17.74 23.66 5.64
CA ILE A 342 18.18 24.09 4.30
C ILE A 342 17.16 25.05 3.69
N GLU A 343 17.61 26.25 3.34
CA GLU A 343 16.86 27.15 2.47
C GLU A 343 17.02 26.71 0.99
N PRO A 344 15.93 26.30 0.31
CA PRO A 344 16.04 25.92 -1.09
C PRO A 344 16.35 27.10 -2.00
N LYS A 345 17.18 26.86 -3.01
CA LYS A 345 17.48 27.86 -4.02
C LYS A 345 16.24 28.13 -4.88
N ARG A 346 15.86 29.40 -4.98
CA ARG A 346 14.79 29.88 -5.85
C ARG A 346 15.30 30.06 -7.29
N GLY A 347 14.49 29.71 -8.27
CA GLY A 347 14.81 29.95 -9.68
C GLY A 347 13.62 29.81 -10.61
N LYS A 348 13.85 30.02 -11.90
CA LYS A 348 12.88 29.80 -12.98
C LYS A 348 13.56 29.04 -14.12
N GLN A 349 12.84 28.14 -14.79
CA GLN A 349 13.32 27.43 -15.96
C GLN A 349 12.18 27.31 -16.97
N LYS A 350 12.38 27.82 -18.19
CA LYS A 350 11.31 27.91 -19.22
C LYS A 350 10.02 28.51 -18.64
N ASP A 351 10.18 29.63 -17.92
CA ASP A 351 9.11 30.38 -17.23
C ASP A 351 8.38 29.67 -16.08
N VAL A 352 8.73 28.41 -15.78
CA VAL A 352 8.22 27.70 -14.60
C VAL A 352 9.12 27.96 -13.40
N PRO A 353 8.59 28.52 -12.29
CA PRO A 353 9.33 28.64 -11.04
C PRO A 353 9.74 27.29 -10.44
N TYR A 354 10.83 27.28 -9.68
CA TYR A 354 11.25 26.10 -8.92
C TYR A 354 11.92 26.45 -7.59
N ARG A 355 11.93 25.45 -6.70
CA ARG A 355 12.78 25.39 -5.50
C ARG A 355 13.76 24.23 -5.63
N ALA A 356 15.02 24.45 -5.27
CA ALA A 356 16.07 23.44 -5.41
C ALA A 356 16.84 23.19 -4.11
N ILE A 357 16.87 21.93 -3.67
CA ILE A 357 17.74 21.46 -2.58
C ILE A 357 19.00 20.87 -3.22
N ASP A 358 20.10 21.61 -3.15
CA ASP A 358 21.40 21.23 -3.71
C ASP A 358 22.28 20.54 -2.66
N ASN A 359 21.79 19.45 -2.07
CA ASN A 359 22.51 18.70 -1.03
C ASN A 359 22.44 17.18 -1.26
N ARG A 360 23.60 16.58 -1.58
CA ARG A 360 23.73 15.11 -1.76
C ARG A 360 23.38 14.32 -0.50
N THR A 361 23.63 14.87 0.69
CA THR A 361 23.27 14.18 1.94
C THR A 361 21.76 14.02 2.04
N VAL A 362 20.99 15.06 1.74
CA VAL A 362 19.51 15.01 1.76
C VAL A 362 18.98 14.05 0.71
N VAL A 363 19.49 14.14 -0.52
CA VAL A 363 19.09 13.22 -1.60
C VAL A 363 19.34 11.77 -1.21
N HIS A 364 20.54 11.48 -0.70
CA HIS A 364 20.92 10.15 -0.25
C HIS A 364 20.03 9.70 0.92
N TYR A 365 19.77 10.59 1.89
CA TYR A 365 18.89 10.31 3.01
C TYR A 365 17.47 9.93 2.57
N LEU A 366 16.83 10.75 1.74
CA LEU A 366 15.46 10.49 1.28
C LEU A 366 15.37 9.22 0.42
N ARG A 367 16.38 8.93 -0.40
CA ARG A 367 16.47 7.69 -1.18
C ARG A 367 16.57 6.46 -0.28
N HIS A 368 17.47 6.45 0.68
CA HIS A 368 17.71 5.22 1.46
C HIS A 368 16.71 5.04 2.60
N CYS A 369 16.23 6.13 3.20
CA CYS A 369 15.26 6.05 4.29
C CYS A 369 13.82 5.89 3.78
N PHE A 370 13.49 6.42 2.60
CA PHE A 370 12.10 6.43 2.10
C PHE A 370 11.98 5.88 0.68
N ALA A 371 13.02 5.28 0.10
CA ALA A 371 13.03 4.74 -1.27
C ALA A 371 12.51 5.70 -2.34
N VAL A 372 12.55 7.01 -2.06
CA VAL A 372 12.14 8.06 -2.99
C VAL A 372 13.05 7.90 -4.19
N LEU A 373 12.49 7.48 -5.34
CA LEU A 373 13.12 7.29 -6.67
C LEU A 373 13.64 5.90 -7.02
N ASP A 374 13.43 4.88 -6.19
CA ASP A 374 13.75 3.51 -6.61
C ASP A 374 12.58 2.95 -7.44
N ASP A 375 12.87 2.46 -8.65
CA ASP A 375 11.91 1.86 -9.62
C ASP A 375 11.27 0.52 -9.11
N GLY A 376 11.16 0.34 -7.79
CA GLY A 376 10.77 -0.90 -7.10
C GLY A 376 9.76 -0.74 -5.97
N GLY A 377 9.05 0.40 -5.86
CA GLY A 377 7.79 0.49 -5.10
C GLY A 377 7.89 0.68 -3.57
N THR A 378 9.06 1.04 -3.02
CA THR A 378 9.26 1.15 -1.56
C THR A 378 9.05 2.54 -0.95
N VAL A 379 8.65 3.56 -1.73
CA VAL A 379 8.23 4.89 -1.19
C VAL A 379 7.09 4.82 -0.17
N SER A 380 6.49 3.64 -0.08
CA SER A 380 5.19 3.36 0.46
C SER A 380 5.20 2.93 1.93
N SER A 381 6.11 2.04 2.34
CA SER A 381 5.90 1.26 3.56
C SER A 381 6.06 2.07 4.85
N ARG A 382 7.03 2.99 4.89
CA ARG A 382 7.22 3.88 6.05
C ARG A 382 6.11 4.91 6.20
N ILE A 383 5.57 5.43 5.09
CA ILE A 383 4.42 6.34 5.14
C ILE A 383 3.16 5.61 5.60
N VAL A 384 2.97 4.36 5.16
CA VAL A 384 1.86 3.50 5.60
C VAL A 384 1.92 3.27 7.12
N ARG A 385 3.12 3.07 7.67
CA ARG A 385 3.38 2.91 9.11
C ARG A 385 3.48 4.21 9.89
N ALA A 386 3.38 5.37 9.23
CA ALA A 386 3.55 6.65 9.88
C ALA A 386 2.39 6.92 10.86
N PRO A 387 2.63 7.72 11.92
CA PRO A 387 1.54 8.28 12.70
C PRO A 387 0.55 9.04 11.81
N ALA A 388 -0.70 9.15 12.27
CA ALA A 388 -1.79 9.68 11.44
C ALA A 388 -1.53 11.11 10.92
N GLU A 389 -0.94 11.99 11.73
CA GLU A 389 -0.66 13.38 11.35
C GLU A 389 0.34 13.49 10.18
N PRO A 390 1.58 12.95 10.27
CA PRO A 390 2.49 12.90 9.13
C PRO A 390 1.89 12.21 7.90
N ARG A 391 1.16 11.11 8.09
CA ARG A 391 0.52 10.39 6.98
C ARG A 391 -0.50 11.26 6.23
N ARG A 392 -1.34 11.98 6.96
CA ARG A 392 -2.30 12.95 6.39
C ARG A 392 -1.60 14.11 5.71
N ALA A 393 -0.49 14.60 6.27
CA ALA A 393 0.32 15.66 5.67
C ALA A 393 0.93 15.22 4.32
N PHE A 394 1.45 13.99 4.24
CA PHE A 394 1.90 13.40 2.99
C PHE A 394 0.77 13.32 1.96
N LEU A 395 -0.40 12.76 2.35
CA LEU A 395 -1.56 12.69 1.47
C LEU A 395 -1.97 14.07 0.96
N ARG A 396 -2.11 15.05 1.87
CA ARG A 396 -2.47 16.43 1.54
C ARG A 396 -1.50 17.04 0.54
N ALA A 397 -0.19 16.90 0.77
CA ALA A 397 0.84 17.44 -0.12
C ALA A 397 0.76 16.85 -1.54
N VAL A 398 0.54 15.54 -1.66
CA VAL A 398 0.37 14.87 -2.96
C VAL A 398 -0.90 15.35 -3.67
N PHE A 399 -2.01 15.44 -2.95
CA PHE A 399 -3.28 15.92 -3.50
C PHE A 399 -3.25 17.42 -3.84
N ASP A 400 -2.60 18.26 -3.04
CA ASP A 400 -2.41 19.68 -3.35
C ASP A 400 -1.61 19.87 -4.64
N ALA A 401 -0.61 19.03 -4.90
CA ALA A 401 0.21 19.11 -6.11
C ALA A 401 -0.50 18.53 -7.36
N GLU A 402 -1.21 17.41 -7.24
CA GLU A 402 -1.67 16.64 -8.41
C GLU A 402 -3.17 16.36 -8.44
N GLY A 403 -3.83 16.58 -7.32
CA GLY A 403 -5.25 16.36 -7.15
C GLY A 403 -6.08 17.54 -7.65
N HIS A 404 -7.26 17.22 -8.19
CA HIS A 404 -8.22 18.23 -8.58
C HIS A 404 -9.65 17.79 -8.25
N VAL A 405 -10.47 18.76 -7.82
CA VAL A 405 -11.91 18.57 -7.65
C VAL A 405 -12.63 19.10 -8.89
N THR A 406 -13.20 18.17 -9.66
CA THR A 406 -14.00 18.48 -10.86
C THR A 406 -15.29 19.20 -10.49
N GLU A 407 -15.90 19.91 -11.45
CA GLU A 407 -17.18 20.63 -11.26
C GLU A 407 -18.35 19.74 -10.81
N ASN A 408 -18.24 18.42 -11.02
CA ASN A 408 -19.27 17.45 -10.65
C ASN A 408 -19.06 16.83 -9.26
N GLY A 409 -18.10 17.30 -8.46
CA GLY A 409 -17.81 16.73 -7.15
C GLY A 409 -17.17 15.35 -7.25
N ILE A 410 -16.13 15.26 -8.08
CA ILE A 410 -15.25 14.10 -8.14
C ILE A 410 -13.84 14.61 -7.91
N LEU A 411 -13.20 14.11 -6.86
CA LEU A 411 -11.78 14.28 -6.61
C LEU A 411 -11.02 13.26 -7.46
N GLU A 412 -10.13 13.72 -8.32
CA GLU A 412 -9.29 12.87 -9.15
C GLU A 412 -7.81 13.23 -9.02
N LEU A 413 -6.96 12.20 -9.04
CA LEU A 413 -5.50 12.33 -9.07
C LEU A 413 -4.95 11.31 -10.07
N THR A 414 -4.14 11.76 -11.02
CA THR A 414 -3.59 10.89 -12.08
C THR A 414 -2.08 10.82 -12.00
N GLN A 415 -1.55 9.59 -12.00
CA GLN A 415 -0.14 9.30 -11.94
C GLN A 415 0.30 8.35 -13.05
N LYS A 416 1.57 8.45 -13.46
CA LYS A 416 2.18 7.50 -14.40
C LYS A 416 2.61 6.22 -13.68
N ASP A 417 3.04 6.33 -12.43
CA ASP A 417 3.51 5.21 -11.63
C ASP A 417 2.35 4.56 -10.87
N GLU A 418 2.05 3.29 -11.19
CA GLU A 418 1.02 2.50 -10.53
C GLU A 418 1.28 2.30 -9.04
N SER A 419 2.55 2.22 -8.62
CA SER A 419 2.91 1.98 -7.22
C SER A 419 2.51 3.14 -6.32
N VAL A 420 2.59 4.37 -6.83
CA VAL A 420 2.12 5.58 -6.13
C VAL A 420 0.61 5.54 -5.95
N VAL A 421 -0.13 5.21 -7.01
CA VAL A 421 -1.60 5.04 -6.93
C VAL A 421 -1.99 3.92 -5.96
N THR A 422 -1.21 2.85 -5.93
CA THR A 422 -1.41 1.76 -4.99
C THR A 422 -1.22 2.22 -3.55
N LEU A 423 -0.08 2.85 -3.24
CA LEU A 423 0.19 3.46 -1.94
C LEU A 423 -0.96 4.39 -1.51
N LEU A 424 -1.29 5.39 -2.33
CA LEU A 424 -2.31 6.39 -2.00
C LEU A 424 -3.66 5.74 -1.69
N SER A 425 -4.04 4.67 -2.39
CA SER A 425 -5.28 3.97 -2.10
C SER A 425 -5.30 3.26 -0.74
N TYR A 426 -4.16 2.72 -0.28
CA TYR A 426 -4.05 2.10 1.05
C TYR A 426 -4.07 3.18 2.12
N LEU A 427 -3.38 4.30 1.90
CA LEU A 427 -3.42 5.44 2.82
C LEU A 427 -4.84 6.01 2.94
N LEU A 428 -5.56 6.17 1.82
CA LEU A 428 -6.96 6.61 1.81
C LEU A 428 -7.88 5.59 2.51
N ALA A 429 -7.69 4.29 2.28
CA ALA A 429 -8.42 3.25 2.99
C ALA A 429 -8.17 3.29 4.51
N GLY A 430 -6.96 3.62 4.94
CA GLY A 430 -6.63 3.82 6.36
C GLY A 430 -7.26 5.07 6.99
N GLU A 431 -7.68 6.04 6.18
CA GLU A 431 -8.46 7.19 6.63
C GLU A 431 -9.98 6.99 6.39
N GLY A 432 -10.38 5.76 6.03
CA GLY A 432 -11.77 5.42 5.73
C GLY A 432 -12.35 6.12 4.50
N VAL A 433 -11.50 6.59 3.57
CA VAL A 433 -11.88 7.28 2.33
C VAL A 433 -11.91 6.28 1.17
N PRO A 434 -13.09 5.85 0.68
CA PRO A 434 -13.16 4.86 -0.39
C PRO A 434 -12.74 5.49 -1.72
N ALA A 435 -11.67 4.96 -2.29
CA ALA A 435 -11.18 5.33 -3.62
C ALA A 435 -11.52 4.25 -4.67
N ARG A 436 -11.66 4.70 -5.91
CA ARG A 436 -11.74 3.88 -7.13
C ARG A 436 -10.52 4.17 -8.00
N ARG A 437 -10.06 3.18 -8.74
CA ARG A 437 -8.94 3.30 -9.68
C ARG A 437 -9.42 3.10 -11.11
N LYS A 438 -8.70 3.69 -12.04
CA LYS A 438 -8.86 3.42 -13.47
C LYS A 438 -7.53 3.54 -14.18
N THR A 439 -7.27 2.59 -15.07
CA THR A 439 -6.12 2.63 -15.95
C THR A 439 -6.55 3.15 -17.32
N GLU A 440 -5.88 4.19 -17.83
CA GLU A 440 -6.19 4.81 -19.12
C GLU A 440 -4.93 5.03 -19.94
N ARG A 441 -4.96 4.66 -21.23
CA ARG A 441 -3.87 4.97 -22.17
C ARG A 441 -4.10 6.30 -22.85
N LYS A 442 -3.33 7.33 -22.48
CA LYS A 442 -3.43 8.69 -23.05
C LYS A 442 -2.07 9.18 -23.56
N ALA A 443 -2.09 10.05 -24.56
CA ALA A 443 -0.89 10.80 -24.94
C ALA A 443 -0.73 11.99 -23.98
N ALA A 444 0.48 12.23 -23.50
CA ALA A 444 0.73 13.39 -22.64
C ALA A 444 0.34 14.69 -23.37
N THR A 445 -0.45 15.55 -22.73
CA THR A 445 -0.97 16.80 -23.31
C THR A 445 0.15 17.70 -23.87
N ASN A 446 1.36 17.62 -23.29
CA ASN A 446 2.54 18.40 -23.67
C ASN A 446 3.72 17.54 -24.19
N GLY A 447 3.47 16.29 -24.62
CA GLY A 447 4.50 15.32 -25.01
C GLY A 447 4.62 15.04 -26.51
N THR A 448 5.45 14.06 -26.86
CA THR A 448 5.73 13.61 -28.24
C THR A 448 4.56 12.90 -28.95
N GLY A 449 3.36 12.95 -28.38
CA GLY A 449 2.18 12.19 -28.86
C GLY A 449 2.21 10.70 -28.51
N GLU A 450 3.23 10.22 -27.80
CA GLU A 450 3.35 8.82 -27.37
C GLU A 450 2.28 8.48 -26.32
N ARG A 451 1.47 7.46 -26.60
CA ARG A 451 0.43 6.99 -25.67
C ARG A 451 1.06 6.17 -24.55
N ARG A 452 1.00 6.71 -23.34
CA ARG A 452 1.48 6.06 -22.12
C ARG A 452 0.28 5.62 -21.28
N GLU A 453 0.50 4.62 -20.47
CA GLU A 453 -0.47 4.20 -19.46
C GLU A 453 -0.41 5.17 -18.27
N TYR A 454 -1.58 5.52 -17.76
CA TYR A 454 -1.77 6.38 -16.60
C TYR A 454 -2.81 5.74 -15.69
N HIS A 455 -2.62 5.91 -14.39
CA HIS A 455 -3.45 5.37 -13.34
C HIS A 455 -4.11 6.55 -12.62
N THR A 456 -5.43 6.57 -12.58
CA THR A 456 -6.21 7.63 -11.94
C THR A 456 -6.94 7.09 -10.72
N LEU A 457 -6.79 7.78 -9.60
CA LEU A 457 -7.58 7.61 -8.39
C LEU A 457 -8.78 8.56 -8.44
N TYR A 458 -9.94 8.05 -8.03
CA TYR A 458 -11.19 8.79 -7.92
C TYR A 458 -11.76 8.64 -6.52
N VAL A 459 -12.08 9.76 -5.87
CA VAL A 459 -12.91 9.81 -4.68
C VAL A 459 -14.20 10.53 -5.05
N SER A 460 -15.33 9.93 -4.66
CA SER A 460 -16.65 10.33 -5.14
C SER A 460 -17.70 10.00 -4.10
N SER A 461 -18.85 10.66 -4.18
CA SER A 461 -19.92 10.70 -3.18
C SER A 461 -19.64 11.72 -2.08
N ALA A 462 -20.70 12.38 -1.62
CA ALA A 462 -20.62 13.34 -0.53
C ALA A 462 -19.98 12.74 0.73
N SER A 463 -20.30 11.49 1.06
CA SER A 463 -19.72 10.80 2.23
C SER A 463 -18.21 10.59 2.14
N ALA A 464 -17.69 10.17 0.98
CA ALA A 464 -16.26 9.97 0.80
C ALA A 464 -15.50 11.29 0.72
N LEU A 465 -16.09 12.31 0.08
CA LEU A 465 -15.52 13.65 0.00
C LEU A 465 -15.49 14.34 1.37
N SER A 466 -16.54 14.21 2.17
CA SER A 466 -16.58 14.72 3.56
C SER A 466 -15.51 14.05 4.42
N ARG A 467 -15.34 12.73 4.33
CA ARG A 467 -14.24 12.05 5.04
C ARG A 467 -12.87 12.54 4.56
N PHE A 468 -12.70 12.74 3.26
CA PHE A 468 -11.44 13.28 2.72
C PHE A 468 -11.20 14.70 3.25
N ASP A 469 -12.22 15.57 3.26
CA ASP A 469 -12.11 16.94 3.76
C ASP A 469 -11.74 16.99 5.26
N GLU A 470 -12.42 16.18 6.07
CA GLU A 470 -12.19 16.11 7.52
C GLU A 470 -10.82 15.54 7.88
N ARG A 471 -10.33 14.53 7.14
CA ARG A 471 -9.11 13.79 7.48
C ARG A 471 -7.87 14.32 6.78
N VAL A 472 -7.99 14.71 5.52
CA VAL A 472 -6.89 15.11 4.66
C VAL A 472 -7.02 16.58 4.29
N GLY A 473 -8.09 16.96 3.59
CA GLY A 473 -8.35 18.30 3.10
C GLY A 473 -7.36 18.78 2.04
N PHE A 474 -7.50 20.05 1.64
CA PHE A 474 -6.57 20.76 0.76
C PHE A 474 -6.02 22.01 1.45
N THR A 475 -4.78 22.37 1.12
CA THR A 475 -4.22 23.67 1.50
C THR A 475 -4.61 24.74 0.48
N LEU A 476 -4.76 24.36 -0.79
CA LEU A 476 -5.10 25.28 -1.87
C LEU A 476 -6.58 25.70 -1.81
N PRO A 477 -6.91 27.01 -1.65
CA PRO A 477 -8.29 27.48 -1.46
C PRO A 477 -9.25 27.04 -2.58
N THR A 478 -8.80 27.08 -3.83
CA THR A 478 -9.66 26.71 -4.97
C THR A 478 -10.16 25.27 -4.90
N ASN A 479 -9.31 24.33 -4.47
CA ASN A 479 -9.71 22.93 -4.32
C ASN A 479 -10.48 22.73 -3.01
N ALA A 480 -10.08 23.39 -1.93
CA ALA A 480 -10.76 23.31 -0.62
C ALA A 480 -12.21 23.81 -0.70
N ASP A 481 -12.45 24.97 -1.32
CA ASP A 481 -13.79 25.55 -1.44
C ASP A 481 -14.73 24.65 -2.26
N ARG A 482 -14.23 24.09 -3.36
CA ARG A 482 -14.98 23.14 -4.20
C ARG A 482 -15.29 21.85 -3.46
N LEU A 483 -14.28 21.30 -2.78
CA LEU A 483 -14.44 20.10 -1.97
C LEU A 483 -15.53 20.30 -0.91
N ALA A 484 -15.50 21.43 -0.18
CA ALA A 484 -16.47 21.75 0.86
C ALA A 484 -17.90 21.89 0.30
N GLU A 485 -18.08 22.53 -0.86
CA GLU A 485 -19.38 22.64 -1.53
C GLU A 485 -19.93 21.25 -1.90
N ASP A 486 -19.10 20.38 -2.46
CA ASP A 486 -19.49 19.05 -2.91
C ASP A 486 -19.69 18.07 -1.75
N ALA A 487 -18.91 18.18 -0.69
CA ALA A 487 -19.02 17.40 0.54
C ALA A 487 -20.33 17.70 1.30
N ALA A 488 -20.82 18.95 1.21
CA ALA A 488 -22.07 19.38 1.86
C ALA A 488 -23.35 18.99 1.11
N ARG A 489 -23.25 18.36 -0.08
CA ARG A 489 -24.42 17.94 -0.85
C ARG A 489 -25.17 16.80 -0.16
N ASP A 490 -26.50 16.83 -0.22
CA ASP A 490 -27.35 15.74 0.26
C ASP A 490 -26.90 14.41 -0.34
N VAL A 491 -26.65 13.42 0.52
CA VAL A 491 -26.27 12.07 0.11
C VAL A 491 -27.40 11.51 -0.74
N SER A 492 -27.19 11.42 -2.06
CA SER A 492 -28.10 10.67 -2.91
C SER A 492 -27.99 9.20 -2.53
N PRO A 493 -29.05 8.54 -2.04
CA PRO A 493 -29.00 7.15 -1.59
C PRO A 493 -28.87 6.16 -2.76
N ASN A 494 -28.62 6.63 -3.99
CA ASN A 494 -28.37 5.81 -5.18
C ASN A 494 -27.01 5.08 -5.15
N HIS A 495 -26.50 4.78 -3.96
CA HIS A 495 -25.46 3.79 -3.79
C HIS A 495 -26.07 2.42 -4.03
N ASP A 496 -25.79 1.89 -5.21
CA ASP A 496 -25.66 0.47 -5.52
C ASP A 496 -26.40 -0.45 -4.54
N THR A 497 -27.70 -0.67 -4.75
CA THR A 497 -28.59 -1.39 -3.83
C THR A 497 -27.95 -2.66 -3.28
N ILE A 498 -27.75 -2.73 -1.96
CA ILE A 498 -27.26 -3.95 -1.30
C ILE A 498 -28.30 -5.06 -1.53
N PRO A 499 -27.92 -6.25 -2.03
CA PRO A 499 -28.85 -7.33 -2.39
C PRO A 499 -29.59 -7.94 -1.18
N VAL A 500 -29.18 -7.56 0.03
CA VAL A 500 -29.60 -8.18 1.29
C VAL A 500 -31.01 -7.74 1.66
N GLN A 501 -32.02 -8.43 1.13
CA GLN A 501 -33.42 -8.25 1.51
C GLN A 501 -33.86 -9.28 2.56
N SER A 502 -33.41 -10.54 2.50
CA SER A 502 -33.72 -11.57 3.50
C SER A 502 -32.95 -11.35 4.79
N ALA A 503 -31.62 -11.23 4.75
CA ALA A 503 -30.85 -11.07 6.00
C ALA A 503 -31.16 -9.74 6.73
N VAL A 504 -31.43 -8.64 6.00
CA VAL A 504 -31.91 -7.39 6.63
C VAL A 504 -33.31 -7.57 7.21
N SER A 505 -34.19 -8.32 6.53
CA SER A 505 -35.51 -8.63 7.10
C SER A 505 -35.40 -9.45 8.38
N GLU A 506 -34.56 -10.48 8.40
CA GLU A 506 -34.31 -11.30 9.59
C GLU A 506 -33.69 -10.48 10.73
N LEU A 507 -32.74 -9.58 10.41
CA LEU A 507 -32.15 -8.69 11.40
C LEU A 507 -33.17 -7.71 11.95
N CYS A 508 -34.00 -7.09 11.10
CA CYS A 508 -35.08 -6.21 11.54
C CYS A 508 -36.08 -6.97 12.42
N GLU A 509 -36.44 -8.20 12.07
CA GLU A 509 -37.31 -9.05 12.90
C GLU A 509 -36.66 -9.39 14.24
N THR A 510 -35.38 -9.75 14.24
CA THR A 510 -34.60 -10.10 15.45
C THR A 510 -34.42 -8.91 16.39
N LEU A 511 -34.16 -7.72 15.83
CA LEU A 511 -33.96 -6.49 16.58
C LEU A 511 -35.26 -5.70 16.81
N TYR A 512 -36.41 -6.24 16.39
CA TYR A 512 -37.72 -5.57 16.45
C TYR A 512 -37.72 -4.17 15.80
N LEU A 513 -36.95 -4.01 14.74
CA LEU A 513 -36.89 -2.77 13.96
C LEU A 513 -38.04 -2.74 12.95
N PRO A 514 -38.82 -1.65 12.88
CA PRO A 514 -39.85 -1.50 11.87
C PRO A 514 -39.19 -1.35 10.48
N LYS A 515 -39.78 -2.02 9.48
CA LYS A 515 -39.43 -1.85 8.06
C LYS A 515 -40.66 -1.43 7.27
N ASP A 516 -40.47 -0.50 6.34
CA ASP A 516 -41.49 -0.05 5.40
C ASP A 516 -41.07 -0.42 3.97
N ASP A 517 -42.04 -0.44 3.03
CA ASP A 517 -41.76 -0.72 1.63
C ASP A 517 -40.83 0.32 1.01
N LEU A 518 -39.90 -0.13 0.16
CA LEU A 518 -39.00 0.74 -0.59
C LEU A 518 -39.80 1.68 -1.51
N LEU A 519 -39.81 2.97 -1.18
CA LEU A 519 -40.47 4.03 -1.97
C LEU A 519 -39.68 4.35 -3.25
N THR A 520 -39.70 3.45 -4.24
CA THR A 520 -39.03 3.64 -5.54
C THR A 520 -39.67 4.71 -6.43
N GLY A 521 -40.85 5.23 -6.07
CA GLY A 521 -41.60 6.23 -6.85
C GLY A 521 -40.96 7.61 -6.96
N THR A 522 -39.90 7.90 -6.21
CA THR A 522 -39.16 9.18 -6.26
C THR A 522 -37.76 9.05 -6.88
N LEU A 523 -37.33 7.83 -7.23
CA LEU A 523 -36.07 7.58 -7.92
C LEU A 523 -36.23 7.84 -9.43
N LYS A 524 -35.87 9.06 -9.85
CA LYS A 524 -35.97 9.51 -11.25
C LYS A 524 -35.20 8.58 -12.21
N SER A 525 -35.92 7.97 -13.15
CA SER A 525 -35.36 7.51 -14.42
C SER A 525 -35.02 8.71 -15.31
N SER A 526 -33.86 8.69 -15.96
CA SER A 526 -33.29 9.78 -16.77
C SER A 526 -34.13 10.24 -17.98
N ASN A 527 -34.17 11.58 -18.15
CA ASN A 527 -34.41 12.42 -19.34
C ASN A 527 -35.74 12.36 -20.14
N SER A 528 -36.55 13.43 -20.06
CA SER A 528 -36.69 14.45 -21.12
C SER A 528 -37.85 15.47 -20.87
N HIS A 529 -37.53 16.76 -21.07
CA HIS A 529 -38.37 17.88 -21.50
C HIS A 529 -39.51 18.45 -20.61
N ARG A 530 -39.38 19.78 -20.39
CA ARG A 530 -40.42 20.81 -20.10
C ARG A 530 -41.35 20.58 -18.89
N LYS A 531 -41.10 21.36 -17.82
CA LYS A 531 -42.19 21.81 -16.93
C LYS A 531 -42.95 22.96 -17.59
N PRO A 532 -44.28 23.00 -17.42
CA PRO A 532 -44.92 24.22 -16.98
C PRO A 532 -45.59 24.02 -15.62
N SER A 533 -45.71 25.14 -14.92
CA SER A 533 -46.24 25.34 -13.58
C SER A 533 -47.72 24.99 -13.43
N ARG A 534 -48.13 24.66 -12.20
CA ARG A 534 -49.43 24.96 -11.55
C ARG A 534 -49.33 24.54 -10.06
N ARG A 535 -49.19 25.50 -9.15
CA ARG A 535 -50.26 26.09 -8.31
C ARG A 535 -51.13 25.06 -7.58
N SER A 536 -50.85 24.92 -6.29
CA SER A 536 -51.77 24.93 -5.15
C SER A 536 -53.23 24.60 -5.42
N ASN A 537 -53.73 23.54 -4.79
CA ASN A 537 -54.87 23.64 -3.88
C ASN A 537 -54.87 22.44 -2.93
N GLY A 538 -54.91 22.75 -1.63
CA GLY A 538 -54.96 21.76 -0.57
C GLY A 538 -56.33 21.14 -0.42
N TRP A 539 -56.36 19.92 0.13
CA TRP A 539 -57.45 19.49 1.00
C TRP A 539 -57.09 18.21 1.76
N LYS A 540 -57.20 18.28 3.08
CA LYS A 540 -57.52 17.20 4.04
C LYS A 540 -58.02 17.91 5.31
N PRO A 541 -58.70 17.25 6.24
CA PRO A 541 -59.74 16.22 6.08
C PRO A 541 -60.95 16.53 7.00
N THR A 542 -62.04 15.79 6.88
CA THR A 542 -63.01 15.68 7.98
C THR A 542 -63.32 14.22 8.29
N SER A 543 -63.23 13.94 9.58
CA SER A 543 -63.63 12.73 10.28
C SER A 543 -65.14 12.48 10.15
N THR A 544 -65.57 11.23 10.36
CA THR A 544 -66.32 10.77 11.55
C THR A 544 -67.13 9.49 11.22
N GLU A 545 -67.09 8.54 12.16
CA GLU A 545 -68.08 7.49 12.49
C GLU A 545 -68.23 6.17 11.69
N SER A 546 -67.68 5.11 12.29
CA SER A 546 -68.41 4.05 13.01
C SER A 546 -69.42 3.09 12.31
N ARG A 547 -69.12 1.78 12.50
CA ARG A 547 -69.99 0.57 12.56
C ARG A 547 -70.38 -0.11 11.23
N HIS A 548 -69.84 -1.31 10.98
CA HIS A 548 -70.54 -2.57 11.28
C HIS A 548 -69.68 -3.81 11.00
N CYS A 549 -69.72 -4.73 11.95
CA CYS A 549 -69.15 -6.07 11.90
C CYS A 549 -70.05 -7.01 11.07
N ARG A 550 -69.46 -7.85 10.21
CA ARG A 550 -70.01 -9.18 9.87
C ARG A 550 -68.94 -10.10 9.26
N ARG A 551 -68.60 -11.14 10.04
CA ARG A 551 -67.93 -12.38 9.60
C ARG A 551 -68.74 -13.08 8.51
N ARG A 552 -68.06 -13.69 7.53
CA ARG A 552 -68.36 -15.00 6.91
C ARG A 552 -67.17 -15.42 6.03
N GLY A 553 -66.49 -16.51 6.38
CA GLY A 553 -65.88 -17.42 5.39
C GLY A 553 -66.79 -18.63 5.20
N PRO A 554 -66.30 -19.76 4.66
CA PRO A 554 -65.46 -19.96 3.47
C PRO A 554 -66.15 -20.90 2.47
N THR A 555 -65.74 -20.93 1.19
CA THR A 555 -66.07 -22.05 0.28
C THR A 555 -64.96 -22.22 -0.75
N GLY A 556 -64.33 -23.40 -0.76
CA GLY A 556 -63.42 -23.82 -1.81
C GLY A 556 -64.14 -24.48 -2.98
N ALA A 557 -63.43 -24.64 -4.09
CA ALA A 557 -63.58 -25.75 -5.05
C ALA A 557 -62.50 -25.66 -6.14
N THR A 558 -61.67 -26.70 -6.15
CA THR A 558 -61.11 -27.48 -7.27
C THR A 558 -61.50 -27.09 -8.71
N GLY A 559 -60.51 -27.14 -9.62
CA GLY A 559 -60.78 -27.18 -11.07
C GLY A 559 -59.52 -27.34 -11.93
N SER A 560 -59.02 -28.56 -12.05
CA SER A 560 -58.07 -28.98 -13.09
C SER A 560 -58.74 -29.06 -14.47
N SER A 561 -58.08 -28.59 -15.53
CA SER A 561 -58.26 -29.17 -16.87
C SER A 561 -57.10 -28.82 -17.81
N ARG A 562 -56.45 -29.86 -18.32
CA ARG A 562 -55.56 -29.87 -19.49
C ARG A 562 -56.37 -29.64 -20.77
N TYR A 563 -55.77 -29.10 -21.82
CA TYR A 563 -55.85 -29.54 -23.24
C TYR A 563 -54.78 -28.72 -24.03
N ARG A 564 -53.72 -29.36 -24.57
CA ARG A 564 -53.42 -29.56 -26.01
C ARG A 564 -53.56 -28.29 -26.87
N SER A 565 -52.73 -27.96 -27.85
CA SER A 565 -51.63 -28.58 -28.59
C SER A 565 -51.28 -27.59 -29.71
N GLY A 566 -50.05 -27.51 -30.19
CA GLY A 566 -49.78 -26.78 -31.43
C GLY A 566 -48.32 -26.46 -31.68
N ALA A 567 -47.61 -27.42 -32.29
CA ALA A 567 -46.30 -27.23 -32.88
C ALA A 567 -46.41 -26.42 -34.18
N THR A 568 -45.49 -25.49 -34.45
CA THR A 568 -44.92 -25.35 -35.79
C THR A 568 -43.55 -24.67 -35.74
N SER A 569 -42.57 -25.42 -36.24
CA SER A 569 -41.23 -24.99 -36.60
C SER A 569 -41.24 -24.05 -37.80
N ALA A 570 -40.38 -23.02 -37.80
CA ALA A 570 -39.94 -22.38 -39.03
C ALA A 570 -38.43 -22.11 -38.97
N ARG A 571 -37.67 -22.96 -39.67
CA ARG A 571 -36.30 -22.68 -40.11
C ARG A 571 -36.34 -21.56 -41.15
N ARG A 572 -35.43 -20.59 -41.04
CA ARG A 572 -34.86 -19.90 -42.21
C ARG A 572 -33.37 -19.66 -41.98
N ARG A 573 -32.56 -20.42 -42.73
CA ARG A 573 -31.21 -20.01 -43.15
C ARG A 573 -31.36 -18.90 -44.20
N VAL A 574 -30.36 -18.01 -44.32
CA VAL A 574 -29.53 -17.80 -45.53
C VAL A 574 -28.67 -16.52 -45.40
N SER A 575 -27.37 -16.68 -45.71
CA SER A 575 -26.32 -15.72 -46.17
C SER A 575 -26.00 -14.48 -45.32
N GLY A 576 -24.75 -14.04 -45.10
CA GLY A 576 -23.47 -14.32 -45.77
C GLY A 576 -22.89 -13.06 -46.43
N ARG A 577 -21.71 -12.61 -45.95
CA ARG A 577 -20.78 -11.56 -46.47
C ARG A 577 -21.28 -10.11 -46.38
N THR A 578 -20.51 -9.07 -46.04
CA THR A 578 -19.10 -8.62 -46.24
C THR A 578 -18.71 -7.72 -45.04
N GLY A 579 -17.47 -7.52 -44.57
CA GLY A 579 -16.19 -7.34 -45.25
C GLY A 579 -15.75 -5.86 -45.16
N CYS A 580 -15.05 -5.50 -44.07
CA CYS A 580 -13.94 -4.54 -43.93
C CYS A 580 -13.55 -4.47 -42.45
#